data_AF-A0A1M6XFC2-F1
#
_entry.id   AF-A0A1M6XFC2-F1
#
_cell.length_a   1.000
_cell.length_b   1.000
_cell.length_c   1.000
_cell.angle_alpha   90.00
_cell.angle_beta   90.00
_cell.angle_gamma   90.00
#
_symmetry.space_group_name_H-M   'P 1'
#
loop_
_entity.id
_entity.type
_entity.pdbx_description
1 polymer ?
#
loop_
_entity_poly.entity_id
_entity_poly.type
_entity_poly.pdbx_seq_one_letter_code
_entity_poly.pdbx_strand_id
1 'polypeptide(L)'
;MDQKERLDYLVQYLCEDSVVYKDAIVKDKQKRQMMRSLMNIRMPKPVSKEFIQIQDEFLQEEAVEKGIVKTNDLPTVKEMLNVQFPFADRIYLWQGDITRLKADAIVNAANSQMLGCFVPCHKCIDNAIHSSAGIQLRAECMEYMEVQRKKYGEDYEEPTGQAVITSAYNLPSRYVIHTVGPIVKEELTQKECDLLKKCYQSCLEVAERKGLKSIVFCCISTGEFAFPNKEAAQIAVETVVEFLQNSQKIERVIFDVFKDEDFKIYQKILELKEMKSHLTSKEKK
;
A
#
# COMPACT_ATOMS: atom_id res chain seq x y z
N MET A 1 18.57 -24.07 0.05
CA MET A 1 17.46 -24.53 -0.80
C MET A 1 17.40 -23.61 -1.99
N ASP A 2 17.17 -24.12 -3.20
CA ASP A 2 16.85 -23.28 -4.35
C ASP A 2 15.39 -22.75 -4.27
N GLN A 3 15.00 -21.83 -5.16
CA GLN A 3 13.64 -21.27 -5.17
C GLN A 3 12.54 -22.33 -5.31
N LYS A 4 12.79 -23.40 -6.07
CA LYS A 4 11.81 -24.47 -6.28
C LYS A 4 11.64 -25.29 -4.99
N GLU A 5 12.73 -25.67 -4.36
CA GLU A 5 12.73 -26.39 -3.08
C GLU A 5 12.05 -25.58 -1.98
N ARG A 6 12.33 -24.26 -1.90
CA ARG A 6 11.67 -23.37 -0.94
C ARG A 6 10.17 -23.32 -1.18
N LEU A 7 9.74 -23.13 -2.44
CA LEU A 7 8.31 -23.10 -2.78
C LEU A 7 7.61 -24.42 -2.44
N ASP A 8 8.26 -25.56 -2.72
CA ASP A 8 7.73 -26.88 -2.42
C ASP A 8 7.50 -27.06 -0.91
N TYR A 9 8.51 -26.70 -0.10
CA TYR A 9 8.40 -26.70 1.36
C TYR A 9 7.26 -25.79 1.86
N LEU A 10 7.18 -24.55 1.36
CA LEU A 10 6.19 -23.58 1.80
C LEU A 10 4.76 -24.02 1.46
N VAL A 11 4.54 -24.57 0.27
CA VAL A 11 3.23 -25.11 -0.12
C VAL A 11 2.87 -26.30 0.75
N GLN A 12 3.81 -27.24 0.96
CA GLN A 12 3.55 -28.41 1.80
C GLN A 12 3.18 -27.99 3.22
N TYR A 13 3.98 -27.13 3.85
CA TYR A 13 3.73 -26.63 5.19
C TYR A 13 2.35 -25.96 5.28
N LEU A 14 2.03 -25.07 4.34
CA LEU A 14 0.75 -24.35 4.34
C LEU A 14 -0.46 -25.26 4.06
N CYS A 15 -0.28 -26.31 3.27
CA CYS A 15 -1.29 -27.36 3.09
C CYS A 15 -1.53 -28.10 4.40
N GLU A 16 -0.48 -28.61 5.05
CA GLU A 16 -0.57 -29.31 6.34
C GLU A 16 -1.20 -28.45 7.45
N ASP A 17 -0.93 -27.14 7.42
CA ASP A 17 -1.47 -26.13 8.33
C ASP A 17 -2.96 -25.80 8.07
N SER A 18 -3.49 -26.19 6.91
CA SER A 18 -4.87 -25.97 6.48
C SER A 18 -5.76 -27.18 6.75
N VAL A 19 -6.95 -26.94 7.30
CA VAL A 19 -7.97 -28.00 7.47
C VAL A 19 -8.54 -28.46 6.12
N VAL A 20 -8.68 -27.52 5.17
CA VAL A 20 -9.36 -27.77 3.88
C VAL A 20 -8.40 -28.35 2.84
N TYR A 21 -7.14 -27.93 2.86
CA TYR A 21 -6.14 -28.25 1.81
C TYR A 21 -5.06 -29.22 2.29
N LYS A 22 -5.24 -29.88 3.44
CA LYS A 22 -4.26 -30.80 4.04
C LYS A 22 -3.73 -31.85 3.08
N ASP A 23 -4.64 -32.47 2.32
CA ASP A 23 -4.33 -33.57 1.41
C ASP A 23 -4.28 -33.12 -0.06
N ALA A 24 -4.13 -31.81 -0.31
CA ALA A 24 -4.16 -31.27 -1.66
C ALA A 24 -2.90 -31.68 -2.46
N ILE A 25 -3.11 -32.28 -3.63
CA ILE A 25 -2.03 -32.57 -4.58
C ILE A 25 -1.85 -31.35 -5.50
N VAL A 26 -0.75 -30.62 -5.33
CA VAL A 26 -0.49 -29.36 -6.03
C VAL A 26 0.53 -29.60 -7.16
N LYS A 27 0.12 -29.34 -8.41
CA LYS A 27 1.01 -29.44 -9.57
C LYS A 27 2.06 -28.31 -9.55
N ASP A 28 3.28 -28.59 -10.00
CA ASP A 28 4.40 -27.63 -10.03
C ASP A 28 4.01 -26.23 -10.57
N LYS A 29 3.29 -26.18 -11.70
CA LYS A 29 2.87 -24.91 -12.32
C LYS A 29 1.88 -24.08 -11.48
N GLN A 30 1.24 -24.68 -10.48
CA GLN A 30 0.22 -24.05 -9.63
C GLN A 30 0.76 -23.73 -8.24
N LYS A 31 1.96 -24.20 -7.87
CA LYS A 31 2.49 -24.08 -6.51
C LYS A 31 2.59 -22.64 -6.03
N ARG A 32 3.06 -21.70 -6.86
CA ARG A 32 3.16 -20.29 -6.45
C ARG A 32 1.79 -19.67 -6.16
N GLN A 33 0.81 -19.94 -7.01
CA GLN A 33 -0.57 -19.49 -6.81
C GLN A 33 -1.19 -20.14 -5.58
N MET A 34 -0.92 -21.44 -5.35
CA MET A 34 -1.40 -22.16 -4.17
C MET A 34 -0.80 -21.58 -2.88
N MET A 35 0.51 -21.36 -2.83
CA MET A 35 1.17 -20.71 -1.70
C MET A 35 0.50 -19.38 -1.37
N ARG A 36 0.29 -18.52 -2.37
CA ARG A 36 -0.40 -17.23 -2.20
C ARG A 36 -1.81 -17.41 -1.65
N SER A 37 -2.60 -18.28 -2.27
CA SER A 37 -3.98 -18.58 -1.82
C SER A 37 -4.03 -19.04 -0.37
N LEU A 38 -3.14 -19.96 0.03
CA LEU A 38 -3.07 -20.46 1.39
C LEU A 38 -2.66 -19.37 2.39
N MET A 39 -1.67 -18.54 2.05
CA MET A 39 -1.32 -17.37 2.85
C MET A 39 -2.51 -16.41 3.01
N ASN A 40 -3.30 -16.18 1.96
CA ASN A 40 -4.43 -15.26 1.99
C ASN A 40 -5.55 -15.73 2.94
N ILE A 41 -5.86 -17.03 2.96
CA ILE A 41 -6.94 -17.57 3.81
C ILE A 41 -6.49 -17.94 5.22
N ARG A 42 -5.18 -17.98 5.49
CA ARG A 42 -4.63 -18.38 6.78
C ARG A 42 -4.86 -17.31 7.84
N MET A 43 -5.60 -17.64 8.90
CA MET A 43 -5.70 -16.79 10.10
C MET A 43 -4.33 -16.65 10.78
N PRO A 44 -4.00 -15.49 11.36
CA PRO A 44 -2.74 -15.32 12.07
C PRO A 44 -2.66 -16.31 13.24
N LYS A 45 -1.69 -17.21 13.15
CA LYS A 45 -1.31 -18.17 14.19
C LYS A 45 0.19 -18.42 14.11
N PRO A 46 0.84 -18.87 15.20
CA PRO A 46 2.27 -19.12 15.22
C PRO A 46 2.74 -20.04 14.08
N VAL A 47 3.99 -19.88 13.68
CA VAL A 47 4.70 -20.73 12.72
C VAL A 47 6.10 -21.04 13.24
N SER A 48 6.74 -22.07 12.69
CA SER A 48 8.13 -22.38 13.02
C SER A 48 9.07 -21.26 12.55
N LYS A 49 10.21 -21.10 13.25
CA LYS A 49 11.29 -20.19 12.81
C LYS A 49 11.86 -20.61 11.45
N GLU A 50 11.91 -21.91 11.19
CA GLU A 50 12.34 -22.47 9.92
C GLU A 50 11.41 -22.04 8.77
N PHE A 51 10.09 -22.11 8.97
CA PHE A 51 9.12 -21.63 7.99
C PHE A 51 9.33 -20.15 7.67
N ILE A 52 9.50 -19.31 8.70
CA ILE A 52 9.76 -17.88 8.52
C ILE A 52 11.03 -17.65 7.71
N GLN A 53 12.13 -18.32 8.07
CA GLN A 53 13.39 -18.18 7.34
C GLN A 53 13.24 -18.56 5.86
N ILE A 54 12.65 -19.71 5.57
CA ILE A 54 12.47 -20.20 4.19
C ILE A 54 11.55 -19.27 3.39
N GLN A 55 10.47 -18.79 4.01
CA GLN A 55 9.56 -17.82 3.40
C GLN A 55 10.26 -16.51 3.09
N ASP A 56 11.04 -15.99 4.03
CA ASP A 56 11.73 -14.71 3.89
C ASP A 56 12.76 -14.80 2.76
N GLU A 57 13.58 -15.85 2.72
CA GLU A 57 14.50 -16.11 1.60
C GLU A 57 13.77 -16.22 0.26
N PHE A 58 12.61 -16.91 0.24
CA PHE A 58 11.80 -17.04 -0.97
C PHE A 58 11.28 -15.68 -1.47
N LEU A 59 10.62 -14.92 -0.61
CA LEU A 59 9.99 -13.64 -0.96
C LEU A 59 11.02 -12.56 -1.30
N GLN A 60 12.17 -12.54 -0.62
CA GLN A 60 13.24 -11.59 -0.90
C GLN A 60 13.90 -11.84 -2.27
N GLU A 61 14.13 -13.10 -2.62
CA GLU A 61 14.64 -13.46 -3.95
C GLU A 61 13.61 -13.11 -5.04
N GLU A 62 12.32 -13.39 -4.82
CA GLU A 62 11.24 -12.96 -5.73
C GLU A 62 11.18 -11.43 -5.89
N ALA A 63 11.41 -10.67 -4.82
CA ALA A 63 11.48 -9.21 -4.88
C ALA A 63 12.68 -8.72 -5.72
N VAL A 64 13.83 -9.38 -5.63
CA VAL A 64 15.01 -9.09 -6.47
C VAL A 64 14.74 -9.44 -7.93
N GLU A 65 14.16 -10.60 -8.22
CA GLU A 65 13.82 -11.04 -9.58
C GLU A 65 12.79 -10.13 -10.26
N LYS A 66 11.80 -9.62 -9.50
CA LYS A 66 10.84 -8.60 -9.98
C LYS A 66 11.51 -7.25 -10.30
N GLY A 67 12.72 -7.02 -9.80
CA GLY A 67 13.48 -5.80 -9.99
C GLY A 67 13.02 -4.69 -9.04
N ILE A 68 13.83 -4.43 -8.01
CA ILE A 68 13.61 -3.36 -7.03
C ILE A 68 13.84 -1.99 -7.67
N VAL A 69 12.90 -1.07 -7.44
CA VAL A 69 12.94 0.31 -7.93
C VAL A 69 13.28 1.23 -6.76
N LYS A 70 14.42 1.92 -6.82
CA LYS A 70 14.78 2.91 -5.80
C LYS A 70 14.03 4.21 -6.09
N THR A 71 13.32 4.72 -5.09
CA THR A 71 12.57 5.98 -5.25
C THR A 71 13.44 7.19 -5.56
N ASN A 72 14.74 7.17 -5.21
CA ASN A 72 15.69 8.24 -5.54
C ASN A 72 16.12 8.26 -7.02
N ASP A 73 15.90 7.15 -7.74
CA ASP A 73 16.28 7.03 -9.16
C ASP A 73 15.12 7.44 -10.09
N LEU A 74 13.94 7.74 -9.53
CA LEU A 74 12.77 8.17 -10.27
C LEU A 74 12.85 9.67 -10.59
N PRO A 75 12.40 10.12 -11.77
CA PRO A 75 12.25 11.54 -12.05
C PRO A 75 11.10 12.11 -11.22
N THR A 76 11.31 13.32 -10.71
CA THR A 76 10.24 14.11 -10.08
C THR A 76 9.19 14.51 -11.11
N VAL A 77 7.98 14.90 -10.67
CA VAL A 77 6.97 15.41 -11.61
C VAL A 77 7.42 16.71 -12.27
N LYS A 78 8.25 17.52 -11.60
CA LYS A 78 8.92 18.68 -12.20
C LYS A 78 9.75 18.28 -13.43
N GLU A 79 10.57 17.23 -13.32
CA GLU A 79 11.43 16.77 -14.41
C GLU A 79 10.64 16.04 -15.49
N MET A 80 9.75 15.14 -15.09
CA MET A 80 8.99 14.27 -16.00
C MET A 80 7.97 15.05 -16.82
N LEU A 81 7.27 16.01 -16.21
CA LEU A 81 6.17 16.76 -16.84
C LEU A 81 6.56 18.19 -17.21
N ASN A 82 7.78 18.63 -16.86
CA ASN A 82 8.26 20.00 -17.07
C ASN A 82 7.32 21.07 -16.46
N VAL A 83 6.80 20.80 -15.26
CA VAL A 83 5.85 21.67 -14.54
C VAL A 83 6.52 22.43 -13.39
N GLN A 84 6.06 23.65 -13.11
CA GLN A 84 6.55 24.46 -11.99
C GLN A 84 5.40 24.89 -11.06
N PHE A 85 5.17 24.08 -10.02
CA PHE A 85 4.32 24.42 -8.88
C PHE A 85 5.01 24.04 -7.55
N PRO A 86 4.57 24.55 -6.39
CA PRO A 86 5.20 24.23 -5.11
C PRO A 86 5.32 22.72 -4.87
N PHE A 87 6.52 22.28 -4.48
CA PHE A 87 6.85 20.88 -4.17
C PHE A 87 6.82 19.89 -5.35
N ALA A 88 6.75 20.38 -6.60
CA ALA A 88 6.86 19.52 -7.79
C ALA A 88 8.18 18.75 -7.87
N ASP A 89 9.23 19.19 -7.17
CA ASP A 89 10.53 18.54 -6.98
C ASP A 89 10.55 17.49 -5.85
N ARG A 90 9.47 17.39 -5.06
CA ARG A 90 9.29 16.40 -3.99
C ARG A 90 8.18 15.40 -4.31
N ILE A 91 7.43 15.61 -5.38
CA ILE A 91 6.34 14.75 -5.82
C ILE A 91 6.80 13.92 -7.02
N TYR A 92 6.41 12.65 -7.04
CA TYR A 92 6.72 11.69 -8.08
C TYR A 92 5.43 10.99 -8.51
N LEU A 93 5.36 10.58 -9.77
CA LEU A 93 4.29 9.74 -10.29
C LEU A 93 4.95 8.54 -10.96
N TRP A 94 4.63 7.34 -10.49
CA TRP A 94 5.22 6.11 -10.98
C TRP A 94 4.12 5.09 -11.27
N GLN A 95 4.28 4.35 -12.37
CA GLN A 95 3.36 3.31 -12.74
C GLN A 95 3.99 1.93 -12.54
N GLY A 96 3.39 1.10 -11.69
CA GLY A 96 3.84 -0.28 -11.54
C GLY A 96 3.31 -1.00 -10.31
N ASP A 97 4.09 -1.99 -9.87
CA ASP A 97 3.80 -2.78 -8.68
C ASP A 97 4.47 -2.14 -7.45
N ILE A 98 3.66 -1.56 -6.56
CA ILE A 98 4.12 -0.89 -5.33
C ILE A 98 5.10 -1.73 -4.51
N THR A 99 5.00 -3.06 -4.58
CA THR A 99 5.83 -3.98 -3.79
C THR A 99 7.29 -4.02 -4.25
N ARG A 100 7.61 -3.34 -5.36
CA ARG A 100 8.98 -3.17 -5.88
C ARG A 100 9.66 -1.91 -5.37
N LEU A 101 8.93 -0.96 -4.79
CA LEU A 101 9.46 0.36 -4.45
C LEU A 101 10.24 0.34 -3.13
N LYS A 102 11.53 0.66 -3.22
CA LYS A 102 12.39 0.91 -2.06
C LYS A 102 12.18 2.35 -1.56
N ALA A 103 11.44 2.46 -0.47
CA ALA A 103 11.06 3.70 0.19
C ALA A 103 11.07 3.53 1.73
N ASP A 104 10.90 4.60 2.49
CA ASP A 104 10.71 4.47 3.93
C ASP A 104 9.36 3.81 4.25
N ALA A 105 8.26 4.26 3.63
CA ALA A 105 6.95 3.61 3.75
C ALA A 105 6.22 3.49 2.41
N ILE A 106 5.45 2.42 2.28
CA ILE A 106 4.36 2.30 1.30
C ILE A 106 3.03 2.32 2.03
N VAL A 107 1.98 2.81 1.38
CA VAL A 107 0.63 2.86 1.95
C VAL A 107 -0.19 1.69 1.43
N ASN A 108 -0.83 0.98 2.36
CA ASN A 108 -1.81 -0.07 2.07
C ASN A 108 -3.22 0.48 2.26
N ALA A 109 -4.07 0.35 1.23
CA ALA A 109 -5.51 0.56 1.36
C ALA A 109 -6.15 -0.68 2.00
N ALA A 110 -6.23 -0.67 3.33
CA ALA A 110 -6.73 -1.76 4.15
C ALA A 110 -8.27 -1.73 4.27
N ASN A 111 -8.83 -2.86 4.69
CA ASN A 111 -10.20 -2.92 5.21
C ASN A 111 -10.21 -2.73 6.74
N SER A 112 -11.39 -2.50 7.32
CA SER A 112 -11.57 -2.18 8.74
C SER A 112 -11.14 -3.30 9.70
N GLN A 113 -11.05 -4.55 9.24
CA GLN A 113 -10.53 -5.65 10.03
C GLN A 113 -9.00 -5.63 10.16
N MET A 114 -8.30 -4.92 9.28
CA MET A 114 -6.84 -4.75 9.25
C MET A 114 -6.02 -6.03 9.04
N LEU A 115 -6.66 -7.18 8.82
CA LEU A 115 -5.97 -8.47 8.68
C LEU A 115 -5.60 -8.82 7.23
N GLY A 116 -5.58 -7.84 6.33
CA GLY A 116 -5.35 -8.09 4.91
C GLY A 116 -6.54 -8.73 4.20
N CYS A 117 -6.33 -9.17 2.96
CA CYS A 117 -7.37 -9.76 2.12
C CYS A 117 -7.43 -11.29 2.25
N PHE A 118 -8.63 -11.82 2.51
CA PHE A 118 -8.88 -13.27 2.62
C PHE A 118 -9.38 -13.92 1.32
N VAL A 119 -9.58 -13.16 0.26
CA VAL A 119 -9.97 -13.71 -1.05
C VAL A 119 -8.71 -14.25 -1.75
N PRO A 120 -8.63 -15.55 -2.06
CA PRO A 120 -7.45 -16.15 -2.68
C PRO A 120 -7.04 -15.44 -3.97
N CYS A 121 -5.77 -15.02 -4.05
CA CYS A 121 -5.20 -14.35 -5.22
C CYS A 121 -5.99 -13.13 -5.72
N HIS A 122 -6.72 -12.46 -4.82
CA HIS A 122 -7.50 -11.28 -5.18
C HIS A 122 -6.61 -10.18 -5.76
N LYS A 123 -7.09 -9.53 -6.82
CA LYS A 123 -6.37 -8.45 -7.52
C LYS A 123 -6.56 -7.10 -6.82
N CYS A 124 -6.38 -7.06 -5.49
CA CYS A 124 -6.39 -5.83 -4.70
C CYS A 124 -5.01 -5.53 -4.11
N ILE A 125 -4.77 -4.27 -3.79
CA ILE A 125 -3.48 -3.79 -3.26
C ILE A 125 -3.12 -4.45 -1.91
N ASP A 126 -4.13 -4.65 -1.07
CA ASP A 126 -4.01 -5.29 0.24
C ASP A 126 -3.49 -6.73 0.12
N ASN A 127 -4.04 -7.48 -0.85
CA ASN A 127 -3.56 -8.83 -1.14
C ASN A 127 -2.13 -8.81 -1.69
N ALA A 128 -1.79 -7.88 -2.59
CA ALA A 128 -0.45 -7.76 -3.18
C ALA A 128 0.61 -7.46 -2.12
N ILE A 129 0.34 -6.50 -1.23
CA ILE A 129 1.23 -6.10 -0.13
C ILE A 129 1.40 -7.26 0.86
N HIS A 130 0.32 -7.83 1.40
CA HIS A 130 0.42 -8.94 2.36
C HIS A 130 1.10 -10.18 1.79
N SER A 131 0.83 -10.51 0.51
CA SER A 131 1.44 -11.68 -0.14
C SER A 131 2.94 -11.51 -0.41
N SER A 132 3.42 -10.27 -0.52
CA SER A 132 4.82 -9.95 -0.78
C SER A 132 5.61 -9.66 0.50
N ALA A 133 4.96 -9.12 1.54
CA ALA A 133 5.56 -8.91 2.84
C ALA A 133 5.80 -10.22 3.60
N GLY A 134 4.89 -11.20 3.46
CA GLY A 134 4.92 -12.44 4.21
C GLY A 134 3.89 -12.48 5.34
N ILE A 135 3.67 -13.67 5.92
CA ILE A 135 2.61 -13.87 6.93
C ILE A 135 2.79 -13.03 8.21
N GLN A 136 4.01 -12.56 8.48
CA GLN A 136 4.31 -11.73 9.64
C GLN A 136 3.54 -10.41 9.62
N LEU A 137 3.30 -9.81 8.44
CA LEU A 137 2.56 -8.56 8.34
C LEU A 137 1.14 -8.70 8.92
N ARG A 138 0.46 -9.80 8.60
CA ARG A 138 -0.86 -10.11 9.16
C ARG A 138 -0.81 -10.38 10.67
N ALA A 139 0.26 -11.01 11.17
CA ALA A 139 0.45 -11.25 12.59
C ALA A 139 0.61 -9.93 13.37
N GLU A 140 1.43 -9.00 12.90
CA GLU A 140 1.59 -7.66 13.51
C GLU A 140 0.29 -6.85 13.47
N CYS A 141 -0.46 -6.92 12.36
CA CYS A 141 -1.80 -6.31 12.30
C CYS A 141 -2.77 -6.92 13.33
N MET A 142 -2.70 -8.25 13.56
CA MET A 142 -3.52 -8.91 14.57
C MET A 142 -3.17 -8.44 15.98
N GLU A 143 -1.88 -8.38 16.32
CA GLU A 143 -1.41 -7.87 17.61
C GLU A 143 -1.94 -6.44 17.87
N TYR A 144 -1.88 -5.58 16.86
CA TYR A 144 -2.47 -4.24 16.93
C TYR A 144 -3.98 -4.29 17.20
N MET A 145 -4.74 -5.09 16.44
CA MET A 145 -6.19 -5.20 16.59
C MET A 145 -6.60 -5.80 17.93
N GLU A 146 -5.85 -6.75 18.47
CA GLU A 146 -6.08 -7.31 19.82
C GLU A 146 -5.91 -6.25 20.91
N VAL A 147 -4.89 -5.39 20.80
CA VAL A 147 -4.70 -4.26 21.71
C VAL A 147 -5.86 -3.27 21.60
N GLN A 148 -6.33 -2.95 20.39
CA GLN A 148 -7.46 -2.05 20.22
C GLN A 148 -8.77 -2.65 20.74
N ARG A 149 -9.05 -3.93 20.45
CA ARG A 149 -10.25 -4.62 20.94
C ARG A 149 -10.28 -4.73 22.45
N LYS A 150 -9.14 -4.97 23.08
CA LYS A 150 -9.03 -4.93 24.55
C LYS A 150 -9.35 -3.56 25.13
N LYS A 151 -9.04 -2.48 24.40
CA LYS A 151 -9.24 -1.11 24.85
C LYS A 151 -10.64 -0.56 24.56
N TYR A 152 -11.22 -0.92 23.42
CA TYR A 152 -12.44 -0.31 22.89
C TYR A 152 -13.63 -1.27 22.76
N GLY A 153 -13.43 -2.57 22.98
CA GLY A 153 -14.46 -3.62 22.90
C GLY A 153 -14.13 -4.69 21.85
N GLU A 154 -14.64 -5.91 22.05
CA GLU A 154 -14.34 -7.06 21.17
C GLU A 154 -14.76 -6.83 19.71
N ASP A 155 -15.82 -6.05 19.48
CA ASP A 155 -16.34 -5.68 18.17
C ASP A 155 -15.61 -4.50 17.51
N TYR A 156 -14.47 -4.06 18.08
CA TYR A 156 -13.70 -2.96 17.49
C TYR A 156 -13.17 -3.31 16.09
N GLU A 157 -13.44 -2.40 15.16
CA GLU A 157 -12.82 -2.33 13.85
C GLU A 157 -12.10 -0.99 13.67
N GLU A 158 -11.05 -0.97 12.84
CA GLU A 158 -10.29 0.23 12.58
C GLU A 158 -11.14 1.24 11.78
N PRO A 159 -11.36 2.46 12.28
CA PRO A 159 -12.24 3.41 11.64
C PRO A 159 -11.62 4.02 10.38
N THR A 160 -12.49 4.36 9.43
CA THR A 160 -12.10 5.05 8.19
C THR A 160 -11.36 6.36 8.46
N GLY A 161 -10.31 6.61 7.68
CA GLY A 161 -9.50 7.83 7.77
C GLY A 161 -8.39 7.80 8.83
N GLN A 162 -8.20 6.70 9.54
CA GLN A 162 -7.04 6.50 10.42
C GLN A 162 -5.90 5.79 9.70
N ALA A 163 -4.69 5.93 10.24
CA ALA A 163 -3.50 5.27 9.71
C ALA A 163 -2.69 4.58 10.83
N VAL A 164 -2.25 3.35 10.56
CA VAL A 164 -1.47 2.50 11.47
C VAL A 164 -0.19 2.06 10.76
N ILE A 165 0.94 2.04 11.46
CA ILE A 165 2.23 1.65 10.87
C ILE A 165 2.69 0.30 11.40
N THR A 166 3.23 -0.52 10.51
CA THR A 166 3.83 -1.82 10.79
C THR A 166 5.19 -1.94 10.09
N SER A 167 5.96 -2.97 10.44
CA SER A 167 7.15 -3.34 9.68
C SER A 167 6.77 -3.87 8.29
N ALA A 168 7.62 -3.67 7.29
CA ALA A 168 7.33 -4.12 5.92
C ALA A 168 7.83 -5.55 5.59
N TYR A 169 8.59 -6.16 6.51
CA TYR A 169 9.13 -7.52 6.39
C TYR A 169 9.93 -7.72 5.10
N ASN A 170 9.44 -8.53 4.17
CA ASN A 170 10.16 -8.87 2.94
C ASN A 170 9.99 -7.86 1.80
N LEU A 171 9.21 -6.80 2.01
CA LEU A 171 9.10 -5.71 1.04
C LEU A 171 10.41 -4.89 1.00
N PRO A 172 10.75 -4.26 -0.14
CA PRO A 172 11.87 -3.32 -0.25
C PRO A 172 11.69 -2.04 0.58
N SER A 173 10.47 -1.71 1.01
CA SER A 173 10.20 -0.60 1.91
C SER A 173 10.56 -0.95 3.36
N ARG A 174 10.70 0.05 4.24
CA ARG A 174 10.98 -0.21 5.66
C ARG A 174 9.70 -0.45 6.47
N TYR A 175 8.63 0.25 6.11
CA TYR A 175 7.34 0.20 6.78
C TYR A 175 6.18 0.07 5.79
N VAL A 176 5.05 -0.42 6.30
CA VAL A 176 3.74 -0.32 5.65
C VAL A 176 2.87 0.57 6.53
N ILE A 177 2.25 1.58 5.94
CA ILE A 177 1.24 2.41 6.60
C ILE A 177 -0.13 1.95 6.08
N HIS A 178 -0.92 1.37 6.95
CA HIS A 178 -2.26 0.86 6.65
C HIS A 178 -3.28 1.96 6.92
N THR A 179 -4.15 2.24 5.96
CA THR A 179 -5.27 3.19 6.13
C THR A 179 -6.57 2.57 5.63
N VAL A 180 -7.65 2.79 6.36
CA VAL A 180 -8.99 2.34 5.96
C VAL A 180 -9.65 3.45 5.17
N GLY A 181 -9.86 3.22 3.87
CA GLY A 181 -10.49 4.17 2.97
C GLY A 181 -12.03 4.17 3.04
N PRO A 182 -12.72 5.26 2.68
CA PRO A 182 -14.17 5.27 2.56
C PRO A 182 -14.66 4.38 1.41
N ILE A 183 -15.88 3.85 1.55
CA ILE A 183 -16.57 3.06 0.52
C ILE A 183 -17.72 3.90 -0.04
N VAL A 184 -17.76 4.07 -1.37
CA VAL A 184 -18.86 4.74 -2.06
C VAL A 184 -19.88 3.68 -2.48
N LYS A 185 -21.12 3.79 -1.99
CA LYS A 185 -22.19 2.80 -2.29
C LYS A 185 -23.06 3.17 -3.48
N GLU A 186 -23.52 4.41 -3.51
CA GLU A 186 -24.41 4.93 -4.56
C GLU A 186 -23.78 6.16 -5.20
N GLU A 187 -23.79 7.27 -4.45
CA GLU A 187 -23.28 8.56 -4.91
C GLU A 187 -22.13 9.02 -4.04
N LEU A 188 -21.17 9.72 -4.64
CA LEU A 188 -20.07 10.33 -3.90
C LEU A 188 -20.59 11.54 -3.10
N THR A 189 -20.47 11.49 -1.78
CA THR A 189 -20.83 12.59 -0.88
C THR A 189 -19.59 13.32 -0.38
N GLN A 190 -19.80 14.54 0.14
CA GLN A 190 -18.73 15.30 0.78
C GLN A 190 -18.09 14.53 1.95
N LYS A 191 -18.86 13.69 2.66
CA LYS A 191 -18.35 12.89 3.77
C LYS A 191 -17.29 11.89 3.29
N GLU A 192 -17.50 11.20 2.17
CA GLU A 192 -16.45 10.30 1.64
C GLU A 192 -15.23 11.10 1.17
N CYS A 193 -15.43 12.27 0.56
CA CYS A 193 -14.31 13.16 0.18
C CYS A 193 -13.46 13.56 1.39
N ASP A 194 -14.10 13.99 2.48
CA ASP A 194 -13.42 14.40 3.72
C ASP A 194 -12.70 13.22 4.38
N LEU A 195 -13.31 12.03 4.36
CA LEU A 195 -12.69 10.80 4.87
C LEU A 195 -11.48 10.37 4.03
N LEU A 196 -11.55 10.48 2.71
CA LEU A 196 -10.41 10.18 1.84
C LEU A 196 -9.27 11.18 2.09
N LYS A 197 -9.58 12.49 2.17
CA LYS A 197 -8.61 13.52 2.57
C LYS A 197 -7.94 13.15 3.89
N LYS A 198 -8.73 12.74 4.88
CA LYS A 198 -8.23 12.32 6.19
C LYS A 198 -7.30 11.09 6.11
N CYS A 199 -7.55 10.12 5.22
CA CYS A 199 -6.64 8.99 5.00
C CYS A 199 -5.22 9.46 4.64
N TYR A 200 -5.13 10.36 3.65
CA TYR A 200 -3.84 10.91 3.21
C TYR A 200 -3.15 11.70 4.33
N GLN A 201 -3.90 12.57 5.03
CA GLN A 201 -3.37 13.32 6.17
C GLN A 201 -2.82 12.40 7.27
N SER A 202 -3.61 11.42 7.72
CA SER A 202 -3.21 10.47 8.76
C SER A 202 -1.95 9.70 8.36
N CYS A 203 -1.84 9.27 7.10
CA CYS A 203 -0.64 8.58 6.61
C CYS A 203 0.61 9.48 6.64
N LEU A 204 0.48 10.73 6.16
CA LEU A 204 1.58 11.70 6.15
C LEU A 204 2.02 12.06 7.57
N GLU A 205 1.08 12.25 8.49
CA GLU A 205 1.39 12.50 9.89
C GLU A 205 2.08 11.32 10.58
N VAL A 206 1.64 10.09 10.31
CA VAL A 206 2.31 8.87 10.82
C VAL A 206 3.75 8.80 10.32
N ALA A 207 3.96 9.02 9.03
CA ALA A 207 5.30 9.07 8.44
C ALA A 207 6.16 10.17 9.07
N GLU A 208 5.61 11.36 9.26
CA GLU A 208 6.33 12.49 9.87
C GLU A 208 6.68 12.23 11.34
N ARG A 209 5.75 11.69 12.13
CA ARG A 209 5.99 11.32 13.54
C ARG A 209 7.07 10.25 13.68
N LYS A 210 7.13 9.31 12.72
CA LYS A 210 8.17 8.26 12.67
C LYS A 210 9.51 8.77 12.10
N GLY A 211 9.55 10.00 11.59
CA GLY A 211 10.76 10.60 11.00
C GLY A 211 11.13 9.99 9.64
N LEU A 212 10.13 9.53 8.89
CA LEU A 212 10.32 9.00 7.53
C LEU A 212 10.52 10.16 6.55
N LYS A 213 11.28 9.92 5.49
CA LYS A 213 11.59 10.88 4.44
C LYS A 213 10.85 10.58 3.13
N SER A 214 10.47 9.33 2.88
CA SER A 214 9.69 8.96 1.70
C SER A 214 8.44 8.14 1.98
N ILE A 215 7.36 8.47 1.29
CA ILE A 215 6.08 7.74 1.37
C ILE A 215 5.54 7.50 -0.03
N VAL A 216 5.07 6.27 -0.28
CA VAL A 216 4.43 5.87 -1.54
C VAL A 216 2.96 5.60 -1.29
N PHE A 217 2.10 6.31 -2.02
CA PHE A 217 0.65 6.11 -1.99
C PHE A 217 0.20 5.27 -3.17
N CYS A 218 -0.52 4.18 -2.92
CA CYS A 218 -1.38 3.56 -3.92
C CYS A 218 -2.66 4.39 -4.12
N CYS A 219 -3.47 4.08 -5.14
CA CYS A 219 -4.81 4.65 -5.30
C CYS A 219 -5.79 4.18 -4.21
N ILE A 220 -5.87 4.91 -3.08
CA ILE A 220 -6.76 4.61 -1.96
C ILE A 220 -8.24 4.71 -2.38
N SER A 221 -9.06 3.74 -1.96
CA SER A 221 -10.52 3.66 -2.18
C SER A 221 -11.00 3.55 -3.63
N THR A 222 -10.10 3.50 -4.61
CA THR A 222 -10.47 3.23 -6.01
C THR A 222 -10.64 1.72 -6.26
N GLY A 223 -11.35 1.34 -7.33
CA GLY A 223 -11.61 -0.08 -7.63
C GLY A 223 -12.66 -0.66 -6.69
N GLU A 224 -12.26 -1.53 -5.76
CA GLU A 224 -13.17 -2.30 -4.89
C GLU A 224 -14.07 -1.42 -4.00
N PHE A 225 -13.61 -0.23 -3.61
CA PHE A 225 -14.40 0.70 -2.78
C PHE A 225 -15.12 1.79 -3.60
N ALA A 226 -15.09 1.66 -4.93
CA ALA A 226 -15.86 2.42 -5.91
C ALA A 226 -15.71 3.95 -5.85
N PHE A 227 -14.66 4.48 -5.20
CA PHE A 227 -14.39 5.91 -5.24
C PHE A 227 -13.96 6.32 -6.67
N PRO A 228 -14.62 7.32 -7.28
CA PRO A 228 -14.27 7.78 -8.63
C PRO A 228 -12.79 8.19 -8.76
N ASN A 229 -12.08 7.61 -9.73
CA ASN A 229 -10.62 7.71 -9.84
C ASN A 229 -10.12 9.16 -9.96
N LYS A 230 -10.85 9.99 -10.70
CA LYS A 230 -10.48 11.40 -10.93
C LYS A 230 -10.59 12.22 -9.65
N GLU A 231 -11.70 12.09 -8.93
CA GLU A 231 -11.98 12.76 -7.67
C GLU A 231 -10.99 12.28 -6.59
N ALA A 232 -10.72 10.98 -6.52
CA ALA A 232 -9.73 10.41 -5.61
C ALA A 232 -8.33 10.98 -5.86
N ALA A 233 -7.88 11.01 -7.12
CA ALA A 233 -6.59 11.58 -7.49
C ALA A 233 -6.51 13.08 -7.21
N GLN A 234 -7.59 13.83 -7.42
CA GLN A 234 -7.65 15.25 -7.10
C GLN A 234 -7.45 15.49 -5.61
N ILE A 235 -8.18 14.74 -4.76
CA ILE A 235 -8.06 14.79 -3.30
C ILE A 235 -6.65 14.41 -2.86
N ALA A 236 -6.07 13.35 -3.44
CA ALA A 236 -4.71 12.89 -3.14
C ALA A 236 -3.67 13.98 -3.37
N VAL A 237 -3.65 14.56 -4.58
CA VAL A 237 -2.69 15.61 -4.97
C VAL A 237 -2.90 16.87 -4.13
N GLU A 238 -4.14 17.29 -3.91
CA GLU A 238 -4.45 18.47 -3.08
C GLU A 238 -3.97 18.31 -1.66
N THR A 239 -4.29 17.18 -1.03
CA THR A 239 -3.95 16.91 0.36
C THR A 239 -2.45 16.83 0.55
N VAL A 240 -1.73 16.16 -0.35
CA VAL A 240 -0.26 16.06 -0.30
C VAL A 240 0.39 17.43 -0.47
N VAL A 241 -0.04 18.22 -1.45
CA VAL A 241 0.53 19.56 -1.66
C VAL A 241 0.27 20.47 -0.46
N GLU A 242 -0.94 20.45 0.10
CA GLU A 242 -1.31 21.20 1.31
C GLU A 242 -0.47 20.77 2.52
N PHE A 243 -0.22 19.47 2.69
CA PHE A 243 0.62 18.96 3.78
C PHE A 243 2.08 19.40 3.64
N LEU A 244 2.65 19.31 2.44
CA LEU A 244 4.05 19.65 2.18
C LEU A 244 4.35 21.16 2.36
N GLN A 245 3.32 22.03 2.32
CA GLN A 245 3.47 23.44 2.69
C GLN A 245 3.89 23.62 4.15
N ASN A 246 3.43 22.72 5.04
CA ASN A 246 3.63 22.82 6.47
C ASN A 246 4.70 21.84 6.99
N SER A 247 5.14 20.87 6.17
CA SER A 247 6.14 19.87 6.55
C SER A 247 7.40 19.93 5.70
N GLN A 248 8.55 20.05 6.36
CA GLN A 248 9.87 19.94 5.73
C GLN A 248 10.52 18.56 5.92
N LYS A 249 9.86 17.62 6.63
CA LYS A 249 10.44 16.31 6.96
C LYS A 249 10.25 15.28 5.85
N ILE A 250 9.13 15.33 5.13
CA ILE A 250 8.82 14.39 4.04
C ILE A 250 9.48 14.83 2.74
N GLU A 251 10.65 14.32 2.43
CA GLU A 251 11.42 14.71 1.23
C GLU A 251 10.80 14.20 -0.08
N ARG A 252 10.11 13.05 -0.07
CA ARG A 252 9.55 12.44 -1.29
C ARG A 252 8.16 11.86 -1.07
N VAL A 253 7.20 12.26 -1.90
CA VAL A 253 5.88 11.64 -1.98
C VAL A 253 5.68 11.07 -3.37
N ILE A 254 5.44 9.77 -3.45
CA ILE A 254 5.27 9.05 -4.71
C ILE A 254 3.80 8.65 -4.82
N PHE A 255 3.13 9.06 -5.90
CA PHE A 255 1.86 8.48 -6.31
C PHE A 255 2.16 7.27 -7.19
N ASP A 256 1.92 6.08 -6.65
CA ASP A 256 1.96 4.82 -7.37
C ASP A 256 0.58 4.52 -7.98
N VAL A 257 0.58 4.24 -9.27
CA VAL A 257 -0.62 3.87 -10.03
C VAL A 257 -0.37 2.57 -10.79
N PHE A 258 -1.40 1.74 -10.95
CA PHE A 258 -1.26 0.50 -11.71
C PHE A 258 -1.77 0.62 -13.15
N LYS A 259 -2.94 1.26 -13.33
CA LYS A 259 -3.62 1.35 -14.62
C LYS A 259 -3.17 2.58 -15.41
N ASP A 260 -3.14 2.46 -16.73
CA ASP A 260 -2.83 3.58 -17.64
C ASP A 260 -3.80 4.75 -17.48
N GLU A 261 -5.07 4.46 -17.19
CA GLU A 261 -6.09 5.47 -16.95
C GLU A 261 -5.77 6.32 -15.70
N ASP A 262 -5.37 5.68 -14.61
CA ASP A 262 -4.98 6.36 -13.38
C ASP A 262 -3.75 7.23 -13.62
N PHE A 263 -2.76 6.72 -14.36
CA PHE A 263 -1.57 7.50 -14.74
C PHE A 263 -1.95 8.77 -15.49
N LYS A 264 -2.82 8.66 -16.51
CA LYS A 264 -3.30 9.82 -17.29
C LYS A 264 -4.08 10.81 -16.43
N ILE A 265 -4.89 10.33 -15.48
CA ILE A 265 -5.64 11.17 -14.54
C ILE A 265 -4.66 11.97 -13.67
N TYR A 266 -3.72 11.30 -13.00
CA TYR A 266 -2.73 11.96 -12.14
C TYR A 266 -1.87 12.94 -12.93
N GLN A 267 -1.37 12.53 -14.10
CA GLN A 267 -0.58 13.38 -14.99
C GLN A 267 -1.32 14.68 -15.31
N LYS A 268 -2.56 14.58 -15.79
CA LYS A 268 -3.38 15.74 -16.12
C LYS A 268 -3.61 16.64 -14.92
N ILE A 269 -3.91 16.09 -13.74
CA ILE A 269 -4.13 16.87 -12.52
C ILE A 269 -2.87 17.65 -12.12
N LEU A 270 -1.70 17.01 -12.21
CA LEU A 270 -0.41 17.62 -11.89
C LEU A 270 -0.04 18.74 -12.87
N GLU A 271 -0.31 18.58 -14.17
CA GLU A 271 -0.14 19.62 -15.18
C GLU A 271 -1.09 20.82 -14.93
N LEU A 272 -2.35 20.55 -14.57
CA LEU A 272 -3.34 21.61 -14.26
C LEU A 272 -2.95 22.45 -13.01
N LYS A 273 -2.15 21.90 -12.08
CA LYS A 273 -1.72 22.64 -10.87
C LYS A 273 -0.84 23.83 -11.21
N GLU A 274 0.00 23.72 -12.22
CA GLU A 274 0.83 24.82 -12.71
C GLU A 274 -0.02 25.98 -13.26
N MET A 275 -1.07 25.69 -14.02
CA MET A 275 -1.90 26.77 -14.58
C MET A 275 -2.61 27.59 -13.49
N LYS A 276 -3.02 26.94 -12.39
CA LYS A 276 -3.66 27.61 -11.25
C LYS A 276 -2.68 28.45 -10.42
N SER A 277 -1.42 28.02 -10.29
CA SER A 277 -0.39 28.82 -9.61
C SER A 277 -0.06 30.10 -10.39
N HIS A 278 -0.04 30.02 -11.72
CA HIS A 278 0.17 31.19 -12.58
C HIS A 278 -1.00 32.20 -12.50
N LEU A 279 -2.25 31.74 -12.47
CA LEU A 279 -3.44 32.62 -12.35
C LEU A 279 -3.46 33.37 -11.01
N THR A 280 -3.27 32.66 -9.90
CA THR A 280 -3.23 33.26 -8.56
C THR A 280 -2.06 34.23 -8.36
N SER A 281 -0.95 34.07 -9.09
CA SER A 281 0.17 35.03 -9.10
C SER A 281 -0.10 36.29 -9.91
N LYS A 282 -0.97 36.23 -10.93
CA LYS A 282 -1.38 37.38 -11.77
C LYS A 282 -2.45 38.24 -11.11
N GLU A 283 -3.34 37.65 -10.31
CA GLU A 283 -4.39 38.39 -9.58
C GLU A 283 -3.85 39.16 -8.35
N LYS A 284 -2.61 38.87 -7.93
CA LYS A 284 -1.92 39.54 -6.82
C LYS A 284 -0.95 40.65 -7.27
N LYS A 285 -0.88 40.93 -8.58
CA LYS A 285 -0.11 42.04 -9.18
C LYS A 285 -1.04 43.10 -9.72
#